data_AF-A0A6B2G9V6-F1
#
_entry.id   AF-A0A6B2G9V6-F1
#
_cell.length_a   1.000
_cell.length_b   1.000
_cell.length_c   1.000
_cell.angle_alpha   90.00
_cell.angle_beta   90.00
_cell.angle_gamma   90.00
#
_symmetry.space_group_name_H-M   'P 1'
#
loop_
_entity.id
_entity.type
_entity.pdbx_description
1 polymer ?
#
loop_
_entity_poly.entity_id
_entity_poly.type
_entity_poly.pdbx_seq_one_letter_code
_entity_poly.pdbx_strand_id
1 'polypeptide(L)'
;HSNSQTAAIVNKKKNFGESSTSFANVMRVVVRTICPYGLYIGVPYQENTKEEAFDFEAFLKKILKNYFPSLLSGEFRRLHETQYYSINKMDEINKKYLHKIGIILCLENQKTEEEMYGNNACTDSFYKFLKAIAFEVELKGFTNYSGGLDTQNDHTGTKSFYINFYGHEIMFHVVCFLPYEENTAVQIQR
;
A
#
# COMPACT_ATOMS: atom_id res chain seq x y z
N HIS A 1 -20.30 -17.96 -11.11
CA HIS A 1 -19.86 -16.55 -11.16
C HIS A 1 -20.38 -15.83 -9.93
N SER A 2 -19.45 -15.41 -9.08
CA SER A 2 -19.63 -15.08 -7.67
C SER A 2 -20.29 -13.73 -7.44
N ASN A 3 -21.46 -13.76 -6.79
CA ASN A 3 -22.05 -12.61 -6.12
C ASN A 3 -21.17 -12.21 -4.93
N SER A 4 -20.33 -11.20 -5.12
CA SER A 4 -19.69 -10.47 -4.01
C SER A 4 -19.77 -8.98 -4.31
N GLN A 5 -20.82 -8.34 -3.80
CA GLN A 5 -20.92 -6.89 -3.74
C GLN A 5 -21.00 -6.52 -2.27
N THR A 6 -19.90 -6.00 -1.74
CA THR A 6 -19.90 -5.31 -0.45
C THR A 6 -19.51 -3.87 -0.74
N ALA A 7 -20.48 -2.97 -0.65
CA ALA A 7 -20.27 -1.53 -0.78
C ALA A 7 -20.68 -0.86 0.54
N ALA A 8 -19.72 -0.23 1.19
CA ALA A 8 -19.94 0.56 2.41
C ALA A 8 -19.77 2.04 2.08
N ILE A 9 -20.84 2.82 2.23
CA ILE A 9 -20.84 4.27 2.00
C ILE A 9 -20.82 4.96 3.35
N VAL A 10 -19.72 5.68 3.62
CA VAL A 10 -19.54 6.47 4.85
C VAL A 10 -19.88 7.92 4.55
N ASN A 11 -20.96 8.42 5.15
CA ASN A 11 -21.36 9.83 5.08
C ASN A 11 -20.59 10.66 6.10
N LYS A 12 -19.93 11.73 5.65
CA LYS A 12 -19.56 12.84 6.52
C LYS A 12 -19.96 14.15 5.84
N LYS A 13 -21.03 14.80 6.35
CA LYS A 13 -21.35 16.20 6.03
C LYS A 13 -20.22 17.04 6.62
N LYS A 14 -19.50 17.80 5.79
CA LYS A 14 -18.54 18.79 6.28
C LYS A 14 -19.10 20.15 5.89
N ASN A 15 -19.74 20.83 6.85
CA ASN A 15 -20.12 22.22 6.68
C ASN A 15 -18.83 23.04 6.64
N PHE A 16 -18.50 23.62 5.49
CA PHE A 16 -17.46 24.65 5.44
C PHE A 16 -18.11 25.96 5.85
N GLY A 17 -17.54 26.57 6.91
CA GLY A 17 -18.06 27.79 7.52
C GLY A 17 -18.07 28.98 6.57
N GLU A 18 -18.94 29.92 6.93
CA GLU A 18 -19.30 31.15 6.25
C GLU A 18 -18.08 31.94 5.75
N SER A 19 -17.90 31.95 4.43
CA SER A 19 -17.23 33.06 3.74
C SER A 19 -17.93 33.26 2.40
N SER A 20 -18.05 34.53 2.01
CA SER A 20 -18.98 35.18 1.08
C SER A 20 -18.88 34.79 -0.41
N THR A 21 -18.86 33.49 -0.69
CA THR A 21 -18.97 32.90 -2.03
C THR A 21 -19.76 31.61 -1.87
N SER A 22 -20.93 31.49 -2.53
CA SER A 22 -21.84 30.36 -2.37
C SER A 22 -21.21 29.06 -2.91
N PHE A 23 -20.38 28.39 -2.11
CA PHE A 23 -19.94 27.04 -2.43
C PHE A 23 -21.13 26.10 -2.23
N ALA A 24 -21.59 25.49 -3.33
CA ALA A 24 -22.56 24.41 -3.27
C ALA A 24 -22.08 23.36 -2.26
N ASN A 25 -22.96 22.89 -1.37
CA ASN A 25 -22.64 21.86 -0.39
C ASN A 25 -22.09 20.63 -1.13
N VAL A 26 -20.89 20.14 -0.81
CA VAL A 26 -20.33 18.95 -1.47
C VAL A 26 -20.48 17.73 -0.56
N MET A 27 -21.19 16.71 -1.03
CA MET A 27 -21.23 15.41 -0.38
C MET A 27 -20.08 14.55 -0.89
N ARG A 28 -19.27 14.02 0.04
CA ARG A 28 -18.20 13.07 -0.31
C ARG A 28 -18.73 11.65 -0.18
N VAL A 29 -18.68 10.91 -1.28
CA VAL A 29 -19.05 9.50 -1.36
C VAL A 29 -17.78 8.68 -1.57
N VAL A 30 -17.54 7.73 -0.67
CA VAL A 30 -16.43 6.79 -0.79
C VAL A 30 -17.00 5.41 -1.05
N VAL A 31 -16.67 4.82 -2.19
CA VAL A 31 -17.08 3.47 -2.57
C VAL A 31 -15.87 2.57 -2.51
N ARG A 32 -15.97 1.52 -1.69
CA ARG A 32 -14.97 0.47 -1.56
C ARG A 32 -15.47 -0.76 -2.31
N THR A 33 -14.60 -1.36 -3.10
CA THR A 33 -14.87 -2.61 -3.82
C THR A 33 -13.80 -3.63 -3.45
N ILE A 34 -13.86 -4.82 -4.03
CA ILE A 34 -12.80 -5.81 -3.93
C ILE A 34 -11.47 -5.36 -4.59
N CYS A 35 -11.50 -4.26 -5.36
CA CYS A 35 -10.30 -3.69 -5.96
C CYS A 35 -9.51 -2.91 -4.92
N PRO A 36 -8.16 -2.87 -5.01
CA PRO A 36 -7.31 -2.15 -4.06
C PRO A 36 -7.49 -0.62 -4.10
N TYR A 37 -8.22 -0.10 -5.10
CA TYR A 37 -8.50 1.32 -5.26
C TYR A 37 -9.90 1.64 -4.75
N GLY A 38 -9.99 2.46 -3.70
CA GLY A 38 -11.25 3.10 -3.30
C GLY A 38 -11.62 4.22 -4.26
N LEU A 39 -12.89 4.34 -4.63
CA LEU A 39 -13.37 5.45 -5.45
C LEU A 39 -13.93 6.57 -4.56
N TYR A 40 -13.41 7.78 -4.75
CA TYR A 40 -13.78 8.99 -4.03
C TYR A 40 -14.50 9.95 -4.97
N ILE A 41 -15.79 10.20 -4.72
CA ILE A 41 -16.64 11.06 -5.54
C ILE A 41 -17.06 12.27 -4.71
N GLY A 42 -16.81 13.47 -5.23
CA GLY A 42 -17.42 14.70 -4.74
C GLY A 42 -18.70 14.97 -5.52
N VAL A 43 -19.85 14.90 -4.84
CA VAL A 43 -21.15 15.17 -5.44
C VAL A 43 -21.61 16.54 -4.98
N PRO A 44 -21.71 17.54 -5.89
CA PRO A 44 -22.30 18.81 -5.54
C PRO A 44 -23.77 18.59 -5.21
N TYR A 45 -24.20 19.16 -4.10
CA TYR A 45 -25.54 19.09 -3.56
C TYR A 45 -26.03 20.52 -3.33
N GLN A 46 -27.22 20.81 -3.82
CA GLN A 46 -27.94 22.04 -3.51
C GLN A 46 -29.04 21.66 -2.52
N GLU A 47 -29.04 22.30 -1.34
CA GLU A 47 -30.14 22.16 -0.39
C GLU A 47 -31.39 22.77 -1.05
N ASN A 48 -32.43 21.95 -1.22
CA ASN A 48 -33.73 22.48 -1.61
C ASN A 48 -34.23 23.35 -0.45
N THR A 49 -34.68 24.57 -0.74
CA THR A 49 -35.15 25.55 0.25
C THR A 49 -36.47 25.18 0.94
N LYS A 50 -37.05 24.02 0.62
CA LYS A 50 -38.20 23.45 1.33
C LYS A 50 -37.66 22.52 2.41
N GLU A 51 -38.19 22.60 3.62
CA GLU A 51 -37.85 21.76 4.80
C GLU A 51 -38.19 20.25 4.60
N GLU A 52 -38.00 19.72 3.39
CA GLU A 52 -38.15 18.31 3.10
C GLU A 52 -36.92 17.55 3.61
N ALA A 53 -37.15 16.52 4.43
CA ALA A 53 -36.11 15.66 4.94
C ALA A 53 -35.29 15.07 3.77
N PHE A 54 -33.97 15.06 3.92
CA PHE A 54 -33.07 14.53 2.90
C PHE A 54 -33.29 13.03 2.67
N ASP A 55 -33.77 12.67 1.48
CA ASP A 55 -33.91 11.27 1.05
C ASP A 55 -32.55 10.71 0.58
N PHE A 56 -31.85 10.07 1.51
CA PHE A 56 -30.57 9.41 1.24
C PHE A 56 -30.70 8.25 0.25
N GLU A 57 -31.83 7.54 0.25
CA GLU A 57 -31.99 6.35 -0.59
C GLU A 57 -32.19 6.74 -2.06
N ALA A 58 -33.02 7.74 -2.34
CA ALA A 58 -33.18 8.30 -3.68
C ALA A 58 -31.87 8.91 -4.20
N PHE A 59 -31.15 9.65 -3.34
CA PHE A 59 -29.84 10.19 -3.67
C PHE A 59 -28.82 9.10 -4.00
N LEU A 60 -28.76 8.05 -3.17
CA LEU A 60 -27.87 6.91 -3.38
C LEU A 60 -28.19 6.20 -4.69
N LYS A 61 -29.46 5.90 -4.98
CA LYS A 61 -29.89 5.32 -6.25
C LYS A 61 -29.45 6.16 -7.45
N LYS A 62 -29.54 7.49 -7.36
CA LYS A 62 -29.08 8.41 -8.40
C LYS A 62 -27.57 8.32 -8.64
N ILE A 63 -26.77 8.29 -7.57
CA ILE A 63 -25.31 8.13 -7.68
C ILE A 63 -24.94 6.79 -8.29
N LEU A 64 -25.49 5.70 -7.76
CA LEU A 64 -25.20 4.35 -8.24
C LEU A 64 -25.60 4.22 -9.72
N LYS A 65 -26.75 4.76 -10.12
CA LYS A 65 -27.17 4.74 -11.53
C LYS A 65 -26.18 5.43 -12.46
N ASN A 66 -25.63 6.57 -12.05
CA ASN A 66 -24.76 7.37 -12.90
C ASN A 66 -23.31 6.87 -12.92
N TYR A 67 -22.79 6.39 -11.78
CA TYR A 67 -21.37 6.04 -11.64
C TYR A 67 -21.11 4.54 -11.51
N PHE A 68 -22.07 3.75 -11.03
CA PHE A 68 -21.92 2.32 -10.73
C PHE A 68 -23.18 1.50 -11.02
N PRO A 69 -23.68 1.47 -12.27
CA PRO A 69 -24.96 0.85 -12.58
C PRO A 69 -25.00 -0.65 -12.23
N SER A 70 -23.85 -1.33 -12.22
CA SER A 70 -23.72 -2.73 -11.80
C SER A 70 -23.98 -2.97 -10.31
N LEU A 71 -23.94 -1.93 -9.47
CA LEU A 71 -24.22 -2.02 -8.03
C LEU A 71 -25.70 -1.74 -7.69
N LEU A 72 -26.52 -1.33 -8.67
CA LEU A 72 -27.95 -1.03 -8.46
C LEU A 72 -28.78 -2.25 -8.08
N SER A 73 -28.34 -3.45 -8.47
CA SER A 73 -29.02 -4.71 -8.16
C SER A 73 -28.71 -5.23 -6.74
N GLY A 74 -27.80 -4.59 -6.02
CA GLY A 74 -27.42 -4.97 -4.67
C GLY A 74 -28.31 -4.33 -3.60
N GLU A 75 -28.51 -5.03 -2.48
CA GLU A 75 -29.08 -4.43 -1.27
C GLU A 75 -27.99 -3.70 -0.47
N PHE A 76 -28.27 -2.45 -0.09
CA PHE A 76 -27.36 -1.66 0.75
C PHE A 76 -27.86 -1.67 2.18
N ARG A 77 -26.96 -1.95 3.13
CA ARG A 77 -27.26 -1.91 4.56
C ARG A 77 -26.50 -0.78 5.23
N ARG A 78 -27.20 -0.02 6.06
CA ARG A 78 -26.57 0.97 6.93
C ARG A 78 -25.70 0.24 7.95
N LEU A 79 -24.45 0.66 8.05
CA LEU A 79 -23.51 0.10 9.02
C LEU A 79 -23.72 0.71 10.40
N HIS A 80 -23.43 -0.08 11.42
CA HIS A 80 -23.42 0.35 12.82
C HIS A 80 -22.11 1.07 13.16
N GLU A 81 -22.11 1.96 14.16
CA GLU A 81 -20.93 2.76 14.56
C GLU A 81 -19.67 1.91 14.80
N THR A 82 -19.85 0.74 15.42
CA THR A 82 -18.79 -0.24 15.69
C THR A 82 -18.11 -0.79 14.44
N GLN A 83 -18.78 -0.77 13.28
CA GLN A 83 -18.24 -1.28 12.01
C GLN A 83 -17.41 -0.24 11.25
N TYR A 84 -17.56 1.07 11.56
CA TYR A 84 -16.75 2.12 10.92
C TYR A 84 -15.27 2.01 11.27
N TYR A 85 -14.96 1.58 12.49
CA TYR A 85 -13.58 1.34 12.91
C TYR A 85 -12.87 0.33 12.01
N SER A 86 -13.51 -0.81 11.73
CA SER A 86 -12.97 -1.87 10.87
C SER A 86 -12.72 -1.39 9.44
N ILE A 87 -13.58 -0.51 8.91
CA ILE A 87 -13.44 0.06 7.56
C ILE A 87 -12.29 1.05 7.48
N ASN A 88 -12.16 1.95 8.46
CA ASN A 88 -11.04 2.89 8.50
C ASN A 88 -9.71 2.13 8.63
N LYS A 89 -9.68 1.10 9.48
CA LYS A 89 -8.51 0.21 9.60
C LYS A 89 -8.19 -0.47 8.27
N MET A 90 -9.18 -0.89 7.49
CA MET A 90 -8.97 -1.48 6.16
C MET A 90 -8.32 -0.48 5.17
N ASP A 91 -8.75 0.78 5.18
CA ASP A 91 -8.16 1.83 4.33
C ASP A 91 -6.70 2.15 4.72
N GLU A 92 -6.38 2.03 6.01
CA GLU A 92 -5.02 2.18 6.52
C GLU A 92 -4.16 0.95 6.19
N ILE A 93 -4.70 -0.26 6.34
CA ILE A 93 -3.99 -1.53 6.05
C ILE A 93 -3.51 -1.58 4.59
N ASN A 94 -4.26 -1.01 3.65
CA ASN A 94 -3.88 -1.00 2.23
C ASN A 94 -2.69 -0.08 1.90
N LYS A 95 -2.22 0.71 2.87
CA LYS A 95 -1.00 1.50 2.74
C LYS A 95 0.19 0.69 3.26
N LYS A 96 0.67 -0.26 2.46
CA LYS A 96 1.93 -0.94 2.77
C LYS A 96 3.09 0.01 2.48
N TYR A 97 3.59 0.63 3.53
CA TYR A 97 4.79 1.45 3.49
C TYR A 97 6.08 0.63 3.61
N LEU A 98 5.99 -0.70 3.56
CA LEU A 98 7.08 -1.62 3.78
C LEU A 98 7.43 -2.32 2.46
N HIS A 99 8.66 -2.15 1.98
CA HIS A 99 9.12 -2.67 0.70
C HIS A 99 10.37 -3.51 0.87
N LYS A 100 10.41 -4.67 0.21
CA LYS A 100 11.62 -5.49 0.07
C LYS A 100 12.05 -5.48 -1.39
N ILE A 101 13.31 -5.12 -1.65
CA ILE A 101 13.83 -4.98 -3.01
C ILE A 101 15.09 -5.83 -3.14
N GLY A 102 15.11 -6.78 -4.09
CA GLY A 102 16.32 -7.53 -4.44
C GLY A 102 17.25 -6.71 -5.31
N ILE A 103 18.56 -6.74 -5.01
CA ILE A 103 19.61 -6.16 -5.85
C ILE A 103 20.64 -7.23 -6.14
N ILE A 104 20.82 -7.50 -7.43
CA ILE A 104 21.75 -8.50 -7.95
C ILE A 104 22.82 -7.77 -8.77
N LEU A 105 24.09 -8.08 -8.49
CA LEU A 105 25.22 -7.58 -9.26
C LEU A 105 25.46 -8.52 -10.46
N CYS A 106 25.57 -7.97 -11.66
CA CYS A 106 25.97 -8.69 -12.86
C CYS A 106 27.38 -8.25 -13.26
N LEU A 107 28.33 -9.19 -13.22
CA LEU A 107 29.73 -8.98 -13.60
C LEU A 107 29.96 -9.27 -15.08
N GLU A 108 31.12 -8.84 -15.58
CA GLU A 108 31.53 -9.12 -16.95
C GLU A 108 31.53 -10.64 -17.21
N ASN A 109 30.92 -11.05 -18.32
CA ASN A 109 30.73 -12.44 -18.76
C ASN A 109 29.64 -13.26 -18.05
N GLN A 110 28.94 -12.72 -17.04
CA GLN A 110 27.76 -13.38 -16.47
C GLN A 110 26.54 -13.21 -17.38
N LYS A 111 25.79 -14.29 -17.58
CA LYS A 111 24.64 -14.39 -18.49
C LYS A 111 23.43 -15.06 -17.85
N THR A 112 23.59 -15.80 -16.75
CA THR A 112 22.48 -16.47 -16.06
C THR A 112 22.29 -15.94 -14.65
N GLU A 113 21.08 -16.08 -14.11
CA GLU A 113 20.80 -15.66 -12.74
C GLU A 113 21.66 -16.45 -11.74
N GLU A 114 21.88 -17.75 -11.98
CA GLU A 114 22.71 -18.60 -11.13
C GLU A 114 24.15 -18.08 -11.01
N GLU A 115 24.73 -17.61 -12.12
CA GLU A 115 26.06 -17.01 -12.10
C GLU A 115 26.08 -15.73 -11.26
N MET A 116 25.05 -14.90 -11.36
CA MET A 116 24.95 -13.65 -10.60
C MET A 116 24.68 -13.88 -9.10
N TYR A 117 23.87 -14.89 -8.76
CA TYR A 117 23.66 -15.34 -7.39
C TYR A 117 24.93 -15.94 -6.76
N GLY A 118 25.88 -16.41 -7.58
CA GLY A 118 27.19 -16.89 -7.15
C GLY A 118 28.19 -15.79 -6.75
N ASN A 119 27.83 -14.51 -6.84
CA ASN A 119 28.75 -13.42 -6.50
C ASN A 119 29.01 -13.34 -4.99
N ASN A 120 30.25 -13.59 -4.59
CA ASN A 120 30.68 -13.60 -3.18
C ASN A 120 31.24 -12.26 -2.68
N ALA A 121 31.49 -11.34 -3.61
CA ALA A 121 32.00 -10.03 -3.29
C ALA A 121 31.29 -8.97 -4.14
N CYS A 122 31.04 -7.82 -3.52
CA CYS A 122 30.58 -6.64 -4.21
C CYS A 122 31.79 -5.83 -4.72
N THR A 123 31.69 -5.26 -5.92
CA THR A 123 32.72 -4.33 -6.42
C THR A 123 32.64 -2.98 -5.69
N ASP A 124 33.74 -2.24 -5.64
CA ASP A 124 33.78 -0.91 -5.00
C ASP A 124 32.75 0.05 -5.59
N SER A 125 32.58 0.03 -6.91
CA SER A 125 31.60 0.87 -7.61
C SER A 125 30.17 0.49 -7.24
N PHE A 126 29.88 -0.81 -7.13
CA PHE A 126 28.56 -1.29 -6.70
C PHE A 126 28.29 -0.92 -5.25
N TYR A 127 29.27 -1.05 -4.36
CA TYR A 127 29.13 -0.66 -2.96
C TYR A 127 28.93 0.87 -2.80
N LYS A 128 29.61 1.70 -3.60
CA LYS A 128 29.36 3.15 -3.66
C LYS A 128 27.93 3.48 -4.10
N PHE A 129 27.40 2.74 -5.09
CA PHE A 129 26.01 2.87 -5.52
C PHE A 129 25.04 2.53 -4.39
N LEU A 130 25.24 1.42 -3.67
CA LEU A 130 24.40 1.03 -2.53
C LEU A 130 24.36 2.11 -1.44
N LYS A 131 25.52 2.70 -1.11
CA LYS A 131 25.63 3.82 -0.17
C LYS A 131 24.97 5.11 -0.63
N ALA A 132 24.78 5.28 -1.94
CA ALA A 132 24.10 6.47 -2.47
C ALA A 132 22.57 6.34 -2.35
N ILE A 133 22.02 5.12 -2.37
CA ILE A 133 20.58 4.88 -2.33
C ILE A 133 20.04 4.54 -0.94
N ALA A 134 20.91 4.10 -0.02
CA ALA A 134 20.51 3.58 1.29
C ALA A 134 21.66 3.63 2.33
N PHE A 135 21.31 3.39 3.58
CA PHE A 135 22.26 3.27 4.68
C PHE A 135 22.62 1.81 4.92
N GLU A 136 23.91 1.51 5.09
CA GLU A 136 24.34 0.20 5.59
C GLU A 136 23.90 0.05 7.05
N VAL A 137 23.28 -1.09 7.37
CA VAL A 137 22.78 -1.42 8.71
C VAL A 137 23.26 -2.81 9.12
N GLU A 138 23.52 -2.99 10.41
CA GLU A 138 23.72 -4.31 11.00
C GLU A 138 22.36 -4.98 11.20
N LEU A 139 22.24 -6.26 10.85
CA LEU A 139 20.99 -7.01 10.98
C LEU A 139 20.76 -7.44 12.43
N LYS A 140 21.82 -7.79 13.15
CA LYS A 140 21.73 -8.21 14.55
C LYS A 140 21.19 -7.08 15.42
N GLY A 141 20.05 -7.30 16.04
CA GLY A 141 19.37 -6.30 16.86
C GLY A 141 18.70 -5.18 16.05
N PHE A 142 18.55 -5.32 14.74
CA PHE A 142 17.83 -4.36 13.91
C PHE A 142 16.34 -4.36 14.26
N THR A 143 15.80 -3.19 14.63
CA THR A 143 14.43 -3.06 15.14
C THR A 143 13.42 -2.56 14.11
N ASN A 144 13.89 -2.03 12.98
CA ASN A 144 13.02 -1.52 11.92
C ASN A 144 12.59 -2.66 10.97
N TYR A 145 11.86 -2.35 9.91
CA TYR A 145 11.41 -3.37 8.96
C TYR A 145 12.56 -4.14 8.32
N SER A 146 12.71 -5.43 8.67
CA SER A 146 13.82 -6.27 8.23
C SER A 146 13.62 -6.93 6.86
N GLY A 147 12.46 -6.75 6.20
CA GLY A 147 12.18 -7.43 4.93
C GLY A 147 12.09 -8.96 5.02
N GLY A 148 12.12 -9.53 6.22
CA GLY A 148 12.23 -10.98 6.44
C GLY A 148 13.66 -11.49 6.62
N LEU A 149 14.66 -10.60 6.65
CA LEU A 149 16.02 -10.94 7.06
C LEU A 149 16.07 -11.26 8.57
N ASP A 150 16.94 -12.20 8.94
CA ASP A 150 17.19 -12.61 10.31
C ASP A 150 17.93 -11.50 11.08
N THR A 151 17.36 -11.11 12.22
CA THR A 151 17.89 -10.06 13.10
C THR A 151 18.44 -10.59 14.42
N GLN A 152 18.48 -11.91 14.60
CA GLN A 152 18.87 -12.56 15.85
C GLN A 152 20.12 -13.43 15.70
N ASN A 153 20.15 -14.28 14.66
CA ASN A 153 21.13 -15.37 14.56
C ASN A 153 21.98 -15.32 13.28
N ASP A 154 21.97 -14.19 12.55
CA ASP A 154 22.79 -13.94 11.37
C ASP A 154 22.59 -14.96 10.21
N HIS A 155 21.48 -15.70 10.18
CA HIS A 155 21.22 -16.71 9.14
C HIS A 155 21.07 -16.13 7.74
N THR A 156 20.76 -14.84 7.61
CA THR A 156 20.61 -14.15 6.31
C THR A 156 21.70 -13.10 6.11
N GLY A 157 22.88 -13.33 6.68
CA GLY A 157 23.99 -12.38 6.68
C GLY A 157 23.97 -11.47 7.91
N THR A 158 25.02 -10.66 8.06
CA THR A 158 25.23 -9.79 9.23
C THR A 158 24.85 -8.34 8.97
N LYS A 159 24.77 -7.94 7.70
CA LYS A 159 24.56 -6.57 7.26
C LYS A 159 23.62 -6.51 6.08
N SER A 160 22.98 -5.37 5.91
CA SER A 160 22.13 -5.08 4.77
C SER A 160 22.11 -3.57 4.49
N PHE A 161 21.31 -3.15 3.51
CA PHE A 161 21.02 -1.76 3.22
C PHE A 161 19.56 -1.43 3.49
N TYR A 162 19.32 -0.31 4.15
CA TYR A 162 17.99 0.14 4.55
C TYR A 162 17.83 1.65 4.35
N ILE A 163 16.62 2.08 3.99
CA ILE A 163 16.24 3.49 4.01
C ILE A 163 14.79 3.65 4.45
N ASN A 164 14.53 4.71 5.21
CA ASN A 164 13.19 5.24 5.41
C ASN A 164 13.03 6.50 4.56
N PHE A 165 12.20 6.43 3.52
CA PHE A 165 11.96 7.53 2.59
C PHE A 165 10.49 7.95 2.64
N TYR A 166 10.21 9.10 3.24
CA TYR A 166 8.84 9.61 3.43
C TYR A 166 7.87 8.61 4.10
N GLY A 167 8.36 7.88 5.10
CA GLY A 167 7.59 6.86 5.81
C GLY A 167 7.57 5.51 5.11
N HIS A 168 8.16 5.39 3.90
CA HIS A 168 8.39 4.12 3.25
C HIS A 168 9.68 3.48 3.77
N GLU A 169 9.54 2.40 4.52
CA GLU A 169 10.66 1.56 4.93
C GLU A 169 11.01 0.58 3.81
N ILE A 170 12.26 0.65 3.35
CA ILE A 170 12.76 -0.19 2.27
C ILE A 170 13.96 -0.96 2.79
N MET A 171 13.84 -2.29 2.77
CA MET A 171 14.95 -3.20 3.02
C MET A 171 15.47 -3.77 1.69
N PHE A 172 16.77 -3.69 1.47
CA PHE A 172 17.41 -4.20 0.27
C PHE A 172 18.00 -5.59 0.51
N HIS A 173 17.67 -6.55 -0.34
CA HIS A 173 18.26 -7.89 -0.33
C HIS A 173 19.40 -7.88 -1.35
N VAL A 174 20.61 -7.61 -0.87
CA VAL A 174 21.78 -7.47 -1.74
C VAL A 174 22.54 -8.79 -1.80
N VAL A 175 22.69 -9.35 -2.99
CA VAL A 175 23.24 -10.70 -3.19
C VAL A 175 24.58 -10.95 -2.49
N CYS A 176 25.53 -10.01 -2.53
CA CYS A 176 26.84 -10.20 -1.88
C CYS A 176 26.80 -10.09 -0.34
N PHE A 177 25.69 -9.65 0.25
CA PHE A 177 25.51 -9.55 1.70
C PHE A 177 24.69 -10.71 2.27
N LEU A 178 24.10 -11.53 1.40
CA LEU A 178 23.39 -12.74 1.80
C LEU A 178 24.38 -13.92 1.90
N PRO A 179 24.09 -14.94 2.73
CA PRO A 179 24.95 -16.10 2.89
C PRO A 179 25.18 -16.80 1.55
N TYR A 180 26.38 -17.31 1.35
CA TYR A 180 26.75 -18.13 0.21
C TYR A 180 26.97 -19.56 0.65
N GLU A 181 26.47 -20.52 -0.14
CA GLU A 181 26.76 -21.94 0.05
C GLU A 181 27.62 -22.46 -1.12
N GLU A 182 28.90 -22.77 -0.86
CA GLU A 182 29.87 -23.21 -1.89
C GLU A 182 29.45 -24.48 -2.65
N ASN A 183 28.61 -25.33 -2.06
CA ASN A 183 28.27 -26.65 -2.59
C ASN A 183 26.89 -26.74 -3.25
N THR A 184 26.21 -25.61 -3.48
CA THR A 184 24.89 -25.60 -4.10
C THR A 184 24.89 -24.73 -5.36
N ALA A 185 24.58 -25.35 -6.50
CA ALA A 185 24.38 -24.63 -7.76
C ALA A 185 23.18 -23.66 -7.68
N VAL A 186 22.25 -23.92 -6.76
CA VAL A 186 21.08 -23.06 -6.48
C VAL A 186 21.28 -22.41 -5.12
N GLN A 187 21.43 -21.09 -5.11
CA GLN A 187 21.60 -20.30 -3.89
C GLN A 187 20.23 -19.97 -3.27
N ILE A 188 19.54 -20.96 -2.69
CA ILE A 188 18.15 -20.84 -2.19
C ILE A 188 18.01 -19.74 -1.11
N GLN A 189 19.08 -19.48 -0.37
CA GLN A 189 19.10 -18.45 0.67
C GLN A 189 19.32 -17.02 0.15
N ARG A 190 19.50 -16.85 -1.18
CA ARG A 190 19.78 -15.57 -1.85
C ARG A 190 18.61 -15.06 -2.68
#